data_AF-A0A960TU28-F1
#
_entry.id   AF-A0A960TU28-F1
#
_cell.length_a   1.000
_cell.length_b   1.000
_cell.length_c   1.000
_cell.angle_alpha   90.00
_cell.angle_beta   90.00
_cell.angle_gamma   90.00
#
_symmetry.space_group_name_H-M   'P 1'
#
loop_
_entity.id
_entity.type
_entity.pdbx_description
1 polymer ?
#
loop_
_entity_poly.entity_id
_entity_poly.type
_entity_poly.pdbx_seq_one_letter_code
_entity_poly.pdbx_strand_id
1 'polypeptide(L)'
;MLYEKAVEYITARAVPESAAGAAGIGIVDDAKAVDEGFYPRPALVLNYHDAAGAQTGFRRVRYFDPPETGGVRKKAIRYQQPKGTAPEVYLPRVAGRDWQQILADPAQPLIITEGEIKALSVMFNTGVATMGLGGVFMFADNKAVLPVMEQTAWYRRRVYIVFDSDIDTKI
;
A
#
# COMPACT_ATOMS: atom_id res chain seq x y z
N MET A 1 9.23 12.34 -18.85
CA MET A 1 8.14 13.08 -18.15
C MET A 1 7.73 12.32 -16.88
N LEU A 2 7.16 12.96 -15.84
CA LEU A 2 6.81 12.29 -14.57
C LEU A 2 5.87 11.09 -14.76
N TYR A 3 4.89 11.25 -15.66
CA TYR A 3 3.96 10.21 -16.04
C TYR A 3 4.66 8.92 -16.52
N GLU A 4 5.62 9.04 -17.43
CA GLU A 4 6.37 7.90 -17.98
C GLU A 4 7.12 7.16 -16.86
N LYS A 5 7.76 7.89 -15.93
CA LYS A 5 8.42 7.29 -14.76
C LYS A 5 7.45 6.51 -13.88
N ALA A 6 6.22 7.03 -13.71
CA ALA A 6 5.19 6.37 -12.94
C ALA A 6 4.73 5.07 -13.61
N VAL A 7 4.43 5.13 -14.91
CA VAL A 7 4.03 3.98 -15.73
C VAL A 7 5.14 2.93 -15.73
N GLU A 8 6.39 3.30 -15.99
CA GLU A 8 7.55 2.41 -15.94
C GLU A 8 7.65 1.73 -14.56
N TYR A 9 7.51 2.50 -13.48
CA TYR A 9 7.61 1.96 -12.12
C TYR A 9 6.55 0.90 -11.81
N ILE A 10 5.27 1.14 -12.15
CA ILE A 10 4.17 0.23 -11.84
C ILE A 10 4.16 -0.99 -12.77
N THR A 11 4.46 -0.79 -14.05
CA THR A 11 4.49 -1.89 -15.05
C THR A 11 5.65 -2.84 -14.80
N ALA A 12 6.82 -2.34 -14.38
CA ALA A 12 7.92 -3.17 -13.90
C ALA A 12 7.57 -4.03 -12.67
N ARG A 13 6.42 -3.76 -12.03
CA ARG A 13 5.86 -4.52 -10.89
C ARG A 13 4.58 -5.26 -11.26
N ALA A 14 4.38 -5.51 -12.56
CA ALA A 14 3.23 -6.21 -13.11
C ALA A 14 1.87 -5.57 -12.75
N VAL A 15 1.84 -4.25 -12.56
CA VAL A 15 0.58 -3.49 -12.46
C VAL A 15 0.37 -2.75 -13.79
N PRO A 16 -0.72 -3.04 -14.53
CA PRO A 16 -1.01 -2.28 -15.74
C PRO A 16 -1.43 -0.85 -15.40
N GLU A 17 -1.08 0.07 -16.29
CA GLU A 17 -1.42 1.50 -16.18
C GLU A 17 -2.92 1.73 -15.96
N SER A 18 -3.78 0.97 -16.65
CA SER A 18 -5.24 1.06 -16.54
C SER A 18 -5.79 0.72 -15.15
N ALA A 19 -5.04 -0.02 -14.33
CA ALA A 19 -5.46 -0.36 -12.96
C ALA A 19 -5.08 0.72 -11.93
N ALA A 20 -4.09 1.57 -12.23
CA ALA A 20 -3.47 2.46 -11.25
C ALA A 20 -4.48 3.46 -10.65
N GLY A 21 -5.22 4.16 -11.50
CA GLY A 21 -6.16 5.21 -11.06
C GLY A 21 -7.28 4.66 -10.17
N ALA A 22 -7.89 3.54 -10.57
CA ALA A 22 -8.93 2.89 -9.78
C ALA A 22 -8.40 2.45 -8.41
N ALA A 23 -7.16 1.93 -8.38
CA ALA A 23 -6.48 1.50 -7.16
C ALA A 23 -5.99 2.66 -6.26
N GLY A 24 -6.27 3.91 -6.61
CA GLY A 24 -5.86 5.07 -5.81
C GLY A 24 -4.42 5.52 -6.03
N ILE A 25 -3.76 5.05 -7.10
CA ILE A 25 -2.41 5.47 -7.45
C ILE A 25 -2.48 6.73 -8.33
N GLY A 26 -1.89 7.81 -7.84
CA GLY A 26 -1.71 9.06 -8.56
C GLY A 26 -0.24 9.48 -8.64
N ILE A 27 0.01 10.65 -9.20
CA ILE A 27 1.35 11.26 -9.30
C ILE A 27 1.30 12.71 -8.85
N VAL A 28 2.43 13.21 -8.35
CA VAL A 28 2.60 14.61 -8.01
C VAL A 28 4.04 15.04 -8.28
N ASP A 29 4.24 16.23 -8.83
CA ASP A 29 5.58 16.79 -9.07
C ASP A 29 6.25 17.26 -7.76
N ASP A 30 5.44 17.66 -6.78
CA ASP A 30 5.89 18.07 -5.45
C ASP A 30 5.02 17.41 -4.37
N ALA A 31 5.58 16.44 -3.64
CA ALA A 31 4.87 15.75 -2.57
C ALA A 31 4.39 16.66 -1.43
N LYS A 32 4.88 17.91 -1.30
CA LYS A 32 4.31 18.88 -0.34
C LYS A 32 2.87 19.27 -0.64
N ALA A 33 2.44 19.13 -1.89
CA ALA A 33 1.03 19.32 -2.25
C ALA A 33 0.13 18.23 -1.62
N VAL A 34 0.71 17.11 -1.17
CA VAL A 34 0.00 16.03 -0.48
C VAL A 34 -0.02 16.26 1.03
N ASP A 35 1.12 16.59 1.62
CA ASP A 35 1.30 16.90 3.04
C ASP A 35 2.52 17.83 3.20
N GLU A 36 2.38 18.94 3.92
CA GLU A 36 3.45 19.93 4.07
C GLU A 36 4.72 19.37 4.74
N GLY A 37 4.60 18.29 5.51
CA GLY A 37 5.69 17.58 6.15
C GLY A 37 6.49 16.66 5.23
N PHE A 38 6.12 16.56 3.95
CA PHE A 38 6.82 15.78 2.94
C PHE A 38 7.98 16.57 2.32
N TYR A 39 8.89 15.85 1.66
CA TYR A 39 9.99 16.45 0.92
C TYR A 39 9.50 16.93 -0.45
N PRO A 40 9.98 18.09 -0.94
CA PRO A 40 9.56 18.64 -2.22
C PRO A 40 10.19 17.88 -3.38
N ARG A 41 9.62 16.71 -3.67
CA ARG A 41 10.11 15.73 -4.62
C ARG A 41 8.95 15.10 -5.36
N PRO A 42 9.12 14.76 -6.66
CA PRO A 42 8.12 14.02 -7.39
C PRO A 42 7.89 12.64 -6.77
N ALA A 43 6.64 12.22 -6.71
CA ALA A 43 6.26 10.98 -6.07
C ALA A 43 5.02 10.33 -6.70
N LEU A 44 4.88 9.02 -6.49
CA LEU A 44 3.58 8.36 -6.53
C LEU A 44 2.80 8.76 -5.29
N VAL A 45 1.50 9.00 -5.46
CA VAL A 45 0.54 9.19 -4.37
C VAL A 45 -0.29 7.91 -4.24
N LEU A 46 -0.37 7.36 -3.04
CA LEU A 46 -1.08 6.13 -2.72
C LEU A 46 -2.24 6.50 -1.82
N ASN A 47 -3.43 6.64 -2.40
CA ASN A 47 -4.66 6.96 -1.67
C ASN A 47 -5.31 5.68 -1.15
N TYR A 48 -5.69 5.70 0.12
CA TYR A 48 -6.32 4.58 0.78
C TYR A 48 -7.83 4.68 0.68
N HIS A 49 -8.47 3.51 0.69
CA HIS A 49 -9.91 3.37 0.64
C HIS A 49 -10.37 2.41 1.73
N ASP A 50 -11.57 2.64 2.25
CA ASP A 50 -12.25 1.68 3.10
C ASP A 50 -12.78 0.48 2.30
N ALA A 51 -13.38 -0.47 3.00
CA ALA A 51 -13.95 -1.66 2.35
C ALA A 51 -15.09 -1.34 1.37
N ALA A 52 -15.80 -0.22 1.55
CA ALA A 52 -16.84 0.26 0.64
C ALA A 52 -16.26 1.00 -0.60
N GLY A 53 -14.94 1.23 -0.63
CA GLY A 53 -14.25 1.91 -1.70
C GLY A 53 -14.26 3.44 -1.58
N ALA A 54 -14.71 4.00 -0.46
CA ALA A 54 -14.62 5.42 -0.17
C ALA A 54 -13.21 5.78 0.31
N GLN A 55 -12.70 6.95 -0.06
CA GLN A 55 -11.38 7.40 0.40
C GLN A 55 -11.39 7.69 1.91
N THR A 56 -10.40 7.19 2.64
CA THR A 56 -10.27 7.40 4.09
C THR A 56 -9.65 8.75 4.43
N GLY A 57 -9.00 9.39 3.45
CA GLY A 57 -8.18 10.59 3.64
C GLY A 57 -6.72 10.27 4.03
N PHE A 58 -6.43 9.04 4.45
CA PHE A 58 -5.06 8.56 4.62
C PHE A 58 -4.39 8.34 3.27
N ARG A 59 -3.10 8.65 3.23
CA ARG A 59 -2.28 8.51 2.03
C ARG A 59 -0.83 8.36 2.37
N ARG A 60 -0.13 7.73 1.45
CA ARG A 60 1.32 7.61 1.48
C ARG A 60 1.88 8.12 0.16
N VAL A 61 3.13 8.52 0.18
CA VAL A 61 3.86 8.86 -1.03
C VAL A 61 5.04 7.91 -1.20
N ARG A 62 5.37 7.63 -2.46
CA ARG A 62 6.61 6.97 -2.83
C ARG A 62 7.42 7.86 -3.75
N TYR A 63 8.54 8.36 -3.25
CA TYR A 63 9.42 9.26 -4.02
C TYR A 63 10.08 8.55 -5.19
N PHE A 64 10.12 9.20 -6.36
CA PHE A 64 10.92 8.70 -7.48
C PHE A 64 12.42 8.90 -7.22
N ASP A 65 12.76 10.00 -6.55
CA ASP A 65 14.12 10.32 -6.09
C ASP A 65 14.09 10.52 -4.56
N PRO A 66 14.34 9.45 -3.78
CA PRO A 66 14.12 9.47 -2.34
C PRO A 66 15.19 10.29 -1.61
N PRO A 67 14.81 11.16 -0.66
CA PRO A 67 15.77 11.93 0.12
C PRO A 67 16.61 11.00 1.02
N GLU A 68 17.92 11.24 1.05
CA GLU A 68 18.90 10.45 1.85
C GLU A 68 18.94 10.86 3.33
N THR A 69 18.30 11.96 3.70
CA THR A 69 18.55 12.68 4.96
C THR A 69 17.55 12.42 6.09
N GLY A 70 16.68 11.40 5.99
CA GLY A 70 15.64 11.21 7.03
C GLY A 70 15.26 9.79 7.41
N GLY A 71 15.89 8.75 6.85
CA GLY A 71 15.60 7.38 7.24
C GLY A 71 16.38 6.90 8.47
N VAL A 72 15.86 5.88 9.14
CA VAL A 72 16.59 5.15 10.18
C VAL A 72 17.93 4.67 9.61
N ARG A 73 19.05 4.99 10.29
CA ARG A 73 20.44 4.69 9.84
C ARG A 73 20.87 5.39 8.54
N LYS A 74 20.40 6.62 8.26
CA LYS A 74 20.72 7.38 7.02
C LYS A 74 20.30 6.67 5.73
N LYS A 75 19.30 5.78 5.81
CA LYS A 75 18.73 5.15 4.62
C LYS A 75 17.84 6.16 3.88
N ALA A 76 17.78 6.05 2.56
CA ALA A 76 16.87 6.84 1.75
C ALA A 76 15.40 6.57 2.13
N ILE A 77 14.60 7.62 2.33
CA ILE A 77 13.18 7.50 2.61
C ILE A 77 12.45 7.23 1.29
N ARG A 78 12.16 5.97 1.00
CA ARG A 78 11.42 5.60 -0.22
C ARG A 78 9.94 5.89 -0.12
N TYR A 79 9.36 5.67 1.05
CA TYR A 79 7.94 5.85 1.34
C TYR A 79 7.78 6.78 2.54
N GLN A 80 6.77 7.64 2.50
CA GLN A 80 6.43 8.53 3.61
C GLN A 80 4.93 8.58 3.81
N GLN A 81 4.51 8.69 5.07
CA GLN A 81 3.14 8.94 5.50
C GLN A 81 3.10 10.22 6.35
N PRO A 82 1.92 10.87 6.48
CA PRO A 82 1.75 12.01 7.38
C PRO A 82 2.20 11.67 8.80
N LYS A 83 2.77 12.67 9.50
CA LYS A 83 3.19 12.46 10.89
C LYS A 83 1.97 12.42 11.81
N GLY A 84 2.03 11.57 12.83
CA GLY A 84 0.98 11.49 13.85
C GLY A 84 -0.31 10.78 13.40
N THR A 85 -0.34 10.19 12.20
CA THR A 85 -1.46 9.37 11.74
C THR A 85 -1.20 7.89 12.05
N ALA A 86 -2.24 7.18 12.49
CA ALA A 86 -2.22 5.73 12.58
C ALA A 86 -1.97 5.10 11.20
N PRO A 87 -1.30 3.94 11.13
CA PRO A 87 -1.19 3.20 9.88
C PRO A 87 -2.57 2.69 9.44
N GLU A 88 -2.79 2.65 8.13
CA GLU A 88 -3.91 1.95 7.52
C GLU A 88 -3.43 0.79 6.65
N VAL A 89 -4.34 -0.14 6.36
CA VAL A 89 -4.10 -1.24 5.43
C VAL A 89 -4.58 -0.83 4.06
N TYR A 90 -3.74 -1.00 3.06
CA TYR A 90 -4.09 -0.71 1.69
C TYR A 90 -4.97 -1.82 1.13
N LEU A 91 -6.15 -1.43 0.65
CA LEU A 91 -7.13 -2.29 -0.01
C LEU A 91 -7.17 -1.94 -1.51
N PRO A 92 -6.43 -2.64 -2.38
CA PRO A 92 -6.41 -2.35 -3.80
C PRO A 92 -7.81 -2.46 -4.41
N ARG A 93 -8.23 -1.44 -5.17
CA ARG A 93 -9.47 -1.48 -5.94
C ARG A 93 -9.21 -2.09 -7.31
N VAL A 94 -9.66 -3.31 -7.49
CA VAL A 94 -9.59 -4.05 -8.76
C VAL A 94 -11.01 -4.32 -9.24
N ALA A 95 -11.26 -4.13 -10.53
CA ALA A 95 -12.60 -4.34 -11.11
C ALA A 95 -13.15 -5.73 -10.77
N GLY A 96 -14.42 -5.78 -10.36
CA GLY A 96 -15.10 -7.02 -9.96
C GLY A 96 -14.67 -7.57 -8.59
N ARG A 97 -13.91 -6.82 -7.79
CA ARG A 97 -13.53 -7.19 -6.42
C ARG A 97 -14.16 -6.22 -5.42
N ASP A 98 -14.99 -6.76 -4.54
CA ASP A 98 -15.69 -6.03 -3.50
C ASP A 98 -15.09 -6.38 -2.14
N TRP A 99 -14.44 -5.40 -1.49
CA TRP A 99 -13.80 -5.63 -0.20
C TRP A 99 -14.81 -5.92 0.90
N GLN A 100 -16.02 -5.34 0.91
CA GLN A 100 -17.02 -5.67 1.93
C GLN A 100 -17.38 -7.15 1.88
N GLN A 101 -17.59 -7.70 0.68
CA GLN A 101 -17.86 -9.13 0.50
C GLN A 101 -16.66 -10.00 0.87
N ILE A 102 -15.47 -9.62 0.42
CA ILE A 102 -14.23 -10.34 0.72
C ILE A 102 -13.98 -10.41 2.22
N LEU A 103 -14.14 -9.30 2.95
CA LEU A 103 -13.90 -9.24 4.40
C LEU A 103 -14.97 -9.99 5.21
N ALA A 104 -16.19 -10.10 4.69
CA ALA A 104 -17.26 -10.85 5.34
C ALA A 104 -17.18 -12.37 5.10
N ASP A 105 -16.58 -12.83 4.01
CA ASP A 105 -16.56 -14.25 3.62
C ASP A 105 -15.25 -14.98 3.97
N PRO A 106 -15.22 -15.83 5.02
CA PRO A 106 -14.02 -16.58 5.41
C PRO A 106 -13.67 -17.73 4.46
N ALA A 107 -14.55 -18.11 3.51
CA ALA A 107 -14.22 -19.13 2.50
C ALA A 107 -13.20 -18.61 1.48
N GLN A 108 -13.18 -17.30 1.26
CA GLN A 108 -12.21 -16.63 0.40
C GLN A 108 -10.87 -16.44 1.13
N PRO A 109 -9.76 -16.94 0.56
CA PRO A 109 -8.44 -16.73 1.16
C PRO A 109 -8.02 -15.25 1.09
N LEU A 110 -7.26 -14.81 2.08
CA LEU A 110 -6.59 -13.51 2.07
C LEU A 110 -5.08 -13.68 2.03
N ILE A 111 -4.42 -12.78 1.30
CA ILE A 111 -2.97 -12.57 1.38
C ILE A 111 -2.73 -11.25 2.12
N ILE A 112 -1.73 -11.23 3.00
CA ILE A 112 -1.20 -10.02 3.60
C ILE A 112 0.26 -9.89 3.14
N THR A 113 0.61 -8.78 2.48
CA THR A 113 1.96 -8.51 1.98
C THR A 113 2.46 -7.15 2.46
N GLU A 114 3.77 -6.94 2.38
CA GLU A 114 4.38 -5.62 2.55
C GLU A 114 4.38 -4.85 1.22
N GLY A 115 3.73 -3.69 1.20
CA GLY A 115 3.72 -2.73 0.10
C GLY A 115 2.42 -2.74 -0.73
N GLU A 116 1.91 -1.55 -0.99
CA GLU A 116 0.66 -1.28 -1.70
C GLU A 116 0.71 -1.79 -3.15
N ILE A 117 1.83 -1.55 -3.82
CA ILE A 117 2.02 -1.93 -5.22
C ILE A 117 2.09 -3.46 -5.38
N LYS A 118 2.67 -4.16 -4.40
CA LYS A 118 2.67 -5.64 -4.42
C LYS A 118 1.27 -6.17 -4.18
N ALA A 119 0.54 -5.60 -3.22
CA ALA A 119 -0.84 -5.99 -2.97
C ALA A 119 -1.72 -5.84 -4.22
N LEU A 120 -1.60 -4.70 -4.91
CA LEU A 120 -2.30 -4.48 -6.18
C LEU A 120 -1.85 -5.48 -7.25
N SER A 121 -0.54 -5.68 -7.40
CA SER A 121 0.01 -6.63 -8.39
C SER A 121 -0.52 -8.04 -8.19
N VAL A 122 -0.43 -8.58 -6.97
CA VAL A 122 -0.91 -9.93 -6.65
C VAL A 122 -2.40 -10.03 -6.90
N MET A 123 -3.19 -9.09 -6.38
CA MET A 123 -4.65 -9.13 -6.52
C MET A 123 -5.10 -8.99 -7.97
N PHE A 124 -4.46 -8.11 -8.75
CA PHE A 124 -4.77 -7.92 -10.16
C PHE A 124 -4.46 -9.17 -10.99
N ASN A 125 -3.28 -9.78 -10.79
CA ASN A 125 -2.82 -10.88 -11.62
C ASN A 125 -3.37 -12.25 -11.22
N THR A 126 -3.67 -12.46 -9.93
CA THR A 126 -4.11 -13.77 -9.42
C THR A 126 -5.60 -13.80 -9.07
N GLY A 127 -6.22 -12.64 -8.88
CA GLY A 127 -7.57 -12.54 -8.35
C GLY A 127 -7.71 -12.87 -6.87
N VAL A 128 -6.62 -13.19 -6.16
CA VAL A 128 -6.64 -13.44 -4.72
C VAL A 128 -6.58 -12.11 -3.98
N ALA A 129 -7.57 -11.87 -3.12
CA ALA A 129 -7.65 -10.65 -2.34
C ALA A 129 -6.39 -10.47 -1.46
N THR A 130 -5.72 -9.33 -1.63
CA THR A 130 -4.42 -9.08 -1.02
C THR A 130 -4.42 -7.72 -0.33
N MET A 131 -4.18 -7.73 0.98
CA MET A 131 -3.99 -6.54 1.82
C MET A 131 -2.53 -6.10 1.77
N GLY A 132 -2.30 -4.79 1.57
CA GLY A 132 -0.97 -4.19 1.60
C GLY A 132 -0.69 -3.46 2.91
N LEU A 133 0.29 -3.92 3.67
CA LEU A 133 0.80 -3.17 4.82
C LEU A 133 1.86 -2.16 4.36
N GLY A 134 1.87 -0.97 4.94
CA GLY A 134 2.87 0.04 4.58
C GLY A 134 4.30 -0.28 5.04
N GLY A 135 4.44 -1.26 5.92
CA GLY A 135 5.66 -1.87 6.42
C GLY A 135 5.28 -3.05 7.32
N VAL A 136 6.20 -3.99 7.55
CA VAL A 136 5.90 -5.24 8.30
C VAL A 136 5.28 -5.01 9.68
N PHE A 137 5.60 -3.91 10.38
CA PHE A 137 5.04 -3.57 11.69
C PHE A 137 3.75 -2.74 11.64
N MET A 138 3.29 -2.33 10.47
CA MET A 138 2.11 -1.47 10.29
C MET A 138 0.79 -2.27 10.29
N PHE A 139 0.71 -3.34 11.08
CA PHE A 139 -0.53 -4.12 11.28
C PHE A 139 -1.31 -3.71 12.55
N ALA A 140 -0.75 -2.80 13.34
CA ALA A 140 -1.32 -2.32 14.60
C ALA A 140 -0.92 -0.86 14.85
N ASP A 141 -1.70 -0.15 15.64
CA ASP A 141 -1.37 1.17 16.17
C ASP A 141 -1.37 1.13 17.70
N ASN A 142 -0.25 1.47 18.35
CA ASN A 142 -0.13 1.43 19.82
C ASN A 142 -0.62 0.11 20.47
N LYS A 143 -0.36 -1.04 19.82
CA LYS A 143 -0.84 -2.39 20.18
C LYS A 143 -2.35 -2.64 19.98
N ALA A 144 -3.10 -1.67 19.50
CA ALA A 144 -4.47 -1.85 19.05
C ALA A 144 -4.51 -2.39 17.61
N VAL A 145 -5.50 -3.24 17.35
CA VAL A 145 -5.74 -3.81 16.02
C VAL A 145 -6.32 -2.71 15.11
N LEU A 146 -5.95 -2.73 13.82
CA LEU A 146 -6.47 -1.74 12.87
C LEU A 146 -7.95 -1.98 12.54
N PRO A 147 -8.76 -0.94 12.25
CA PRO A 147 -10.19 -1.08 12.04
C PRO A 147 -10.58 -2.13 10.99
N VAL A 148 -9.86 -2.18 9.86
CA VAL A 148 -10.15 -3.19 8.81
C VAL A 148 -9.88 -4.61 9.30
N MET A 149 -8.88 -4.79 10.17
CA MET A 149 -8.56 -6.09 10.73
C MET A 149 -9.67 -6.52 11.69
N GLU A 150 -10.25 -5.61 12.47
CA GLU A 150 -11.41 -5.94 13.33
C GLU A 150 -12.66 -6.30 12.52
N GLN A 151 -12.88 -5.64 11.37
CA GLN A 151 -14.01 -5.89 10.47
C GLN A 151 -13.90 -7.20 9.69
N THR A 152 -12.71 -7.82 9.66
CA THR A 152 -12.46 -9.01 8.86
C THR A 152 -12.91 -10.27 9.58
N ALA A 153 -13.72 -11.10 8.92
CA ALA A 153 -14.13 -12.41 9.43
C ALA A 153 -12.95 -13.40 9.39
N TRP A 154 -12.15 -13.47 10.46
CA TRP A 154 -10.95 -14.31 10.53
C TRP A 154 -11.21 -15.78 10.87
N TYR A 155 -12.26 -16.06 11.63
CA TYR A 155 -12.49 -17.42 12.12
C TYR A 155 -12.61 -18.42 10.97
N ARG A 156 -11.71 -19.41 10.95
CA ARG A 156 -11.59 -20.44 9.89
C ARG A 156 -11.25 -19.89 8.49
N ARG A 157 -10.83 -18.63 8.37
CA ARG A 157 -10.32 -18.06 7.12
C ARG A 157 -8.89 -18.57 6.86
N ARG A 158 -8.60 -18.90 5.60
CA ARG A 158 -7.22 -19.14 5.15
C ARG A 158 -6.52 -17.81 4.92
N VAL A 159 -5.44 -17.57 5.66
CA VAL A 159 -4.65 -16.35 5.55
C VAL A 159 -3.21 -16.71 5.22
N TYR A 160 -2.66 -16.09 4.19
CA TYR A 160 -1.27 -16.22 3.78
C TYR A 160 -0.54 -14.92 4.11
N ILE A 161 0.52 -14.99 4.89
CA ILE A 161 1.39 -13.84 5.16
C ILE A 161 2.62 -14.00 4.26
N VAL A 162 2.81 -13.06 3.35
CA VAL A 162 3.82 -13.12 2.29
C VAL A 162 4.63 -11.83 2.32
N PHE A 163 5.68 -11.83 3.14
CA PHE A 163 6.65 -10.72 3.19
C PHE A 163 7.89 -11.06 2.39
N ASP A 164 8.61 -10.02 1.94
CA ASP A 164 9.91 -10.23 1.32
C ASP A 164 10.86 -10.83 2.35
N SER A 165 11.67 -11.79 1.90
CA SER A 165 12.76 -12.32 2.71
C SER A 165 13.99 -11.46 2.49
N ASP A 166 14.21 -10.49 3.37
CA ASP A 166 15.53 -9.86 3.50
C ASP A 166 16.45 -10.83 4.25
N ILE A 167 17.04 -11.81 3.56
CA ILE A 167 18.23 -12.48 4.08
C ILE A 167 19.35 -11.45 3.99
N ASP A 168 19.66 -10.83 5.13
CA ASP A 168 20.86 -10.01 5.33
C ASP A 168 22.07 -10.94 5.17
N THR A 169 22.52 -11.21 3.93
CA THR A 169 23.77 -11.91 3.67
C THR A 169 24.92 -10.98 4.03
N LYS A 170 25.13 -10.81 5.33
CA LYS A 170 26.44 -10.45 5.86
C LYS A 170 27.28 -11.72 5.85
N ILE A 171 27.94 -11.96 4.73
CA ILE A 171 29.14 -12.78 4.66
C ILE A 171 30.32 -11.83 4.78
#